data_AF-A0A8T2NG71-F1
#
_entry.id   AF-A0A8T2NG71-F1
#
_cell.length_a   1.000
_cell.length_b   1.000
_cell.length_c   1.000
_cell.angle_alpha   90.00
_cell.angle_beta   90.00
_cell.angle_gamma   90.00
#
_symmetry.space_group_name_H-M   'P 1'
#
loop_
_entity.id
_entity.type
_entity.pdbx_description
1 polymer ?
#
loop_
_entity_poly.entity_id
_entity_poly.type
_entity_poly.pdbx_seq_one_letter_code
_entity_poly.pdbx_strand_id
1 'polypeptide(L)' 'MSVVLGTRLMDVSRKVFGQKAFDQMMKMTFYGQFVAGENHQTIKPLIQRNQAFGVGSVLDYSVEEDLTQEEAEKKEME' A
#
# COMPACT_ATOMS: atom_id res chain seq x y z
N MET A 1 -2.10 21.20 -4.28
CA MET A 1 -0.91 21.25 -5.16
C MET A 1 0.10 20.13 -4.85
N SER A 2 0.47 19.86 -3.59
CA SER A 2 1.40 18.75 -3.25
C SER A 2 0.86 17.34 -3.57
N VAL A 3 -0.42 17.08 -3.35
CA VAL A 3 -1.06 15.79 -3.66
C VAL A 3 -0.99 15.47 -5.16
N VAL A 4 -1.25 16.46 -6.01
CA VAL A 4 -1.22 16.35 -7.48
C VAL A 4 0.19 16.08 -8.03
N LEU A 5 1.22 16.59 -7.36
CA LEU A 5 2.61 16.31 -7.77
C LEU A 5 3.00 14.87 -7.44
N GLY A 6 2.56 14.36 -6.29
CA GLY A 6 2.80 12.98 -5.85
C GLY A 6 2.16 11.95 -6.79
N THR A 7 0.89 12.14 -7.15
CA THR A 7 0.18 11.25 -8.08
C THR A 7 0.85 11.22 -9.46
N ARG A 8 1.20 12.39 -10.01
CA ARG A 8 1.89 12.47 -11.30
C ARG A 8 3.24 11.76 -11.31
N LEU A 9 3.99 11.84 -10.21
CA LEU A 9 5.27 11.14 -10.09
C LEU A 9 5.08 9.61 -10.08
N MET A 10 4.06 9.11 -9.36
CA MET A 10 3.71 7.69 -9.34
C MET A 10 3.29 7.19 -10.73
N ASP A 11 2.51 7.96 -11.48
CA ASP A 11 2.07 7.56 -12.82
C ASP A 11 3.22 7.50 -13.82
N VAL A 12 4.12 8.50 -13.79
CA VAL A 12 5.29 8.53 -14.67
C VAL A 12 6.23 7.38 -14.32
N SER A 13 6.52 7.16 -13.04
CA SER A 13 7.40 6.06 -12.62
C SER A 13 6.81 4.69 -12.96
N ARG A 14 5.51 4.47 -12.77
CA ARG A 14 4.82 3.23 -13.19
C ARG A 14 4.90 3.02 -14.70
N LYS A 15 4.75 4.07 -15.51
CA LYS A 15 4.90 4.01 -16.98
C LYS A 15 6.33 3.73 -17.43
N VAL A 16 7.33 4.30 -16.75
CA VAL A 16 8.75 4.15 -17.12
C VAL A 16 9.28 2.77 -16.73
N PHE A 17 9.01 2.31 -15.51
CA PHE A 17 9.51 1.02 -15.00
C PHE A 17 8.63 -0.17 -15.37
N GLY A 18 7.37 0.07 -15.73
CA GLY A 18 6.36 -0.96 -15.89
C GLY A 18 5.82 -1.46 -14.55
N GLN A 19 4.61 -2.03 -14.58
CA GLN A 19 3.84 -2.39 -13.38
C GLN A 19 4.62 -3.29 -12.41
N LYS A 20 5.17 -4.42 -12.88
CA LYS A 20 5.83 -5.40 -12.01
C LYS A 20 7.07 -4.85 -11.31
N ALA A 21 7.93 -4.12 -12.04
CA ALA A 21 9.14 -3.56 -11.47
C ALA A 21 8.83 -2.41 -10.52
N PHE A 22 7.83 -1.60 -10.86
CA PHE A 22 7.30 -0.57 -9.97
C PHE A 22 6.78 -1.17 -8.67
N ASP A 23 5.89 -2.17 -8.73
CA ASP A 23 5.31 -2.80 -7.54
C ASP A 23 6.39 -3.43 -6.64
N GLN A 24 7.38 -4.09 -7.26
CA GLN A 24 8.49 -4.68 -6.53
C GLN A 24 9.36 -3.61 -5.86
N MET A 25 9.64 -2.50 -6.55
CA MET A 25 10.35 -1.35 -5.99
C MET A 25 9.57 -0.76 -4.81
N MET A 26 8.26 -0.54 -4.94
CA MET A 26 7.43 -0.03 -3.85
C MET A 26 7.50 -0.93 -2.62
N LYS A 27 7.40 -2.26 -2.80
CA LYS A 27 7.57 -3.24 -1.71
C LYS A 27 8.94 -3.20 -1.03
N MET A 28 9.98 -2.72 -1.71
CA MET A 28 11.32 -2.53 -1.14
C MET A 28 11.48 -1.18 -0.42
N THR A 29 10.51 -0.27 -0.54
CA THR A 29 10.50 1.01 0.18
C THR A 29 9.66 0.95 1.46
N PHE A 30 9.34 2.12 2.04
CA PHE A 30 8.49 2.24 3.22
C PHE A 30 7.13 1.54 3.04
N TYR A 31 6.58 1.45 1.83
CA TYR A 31 5.33 0.71 1.58
C TYR A 31 5.39 -0.73 2.08
N GLY A 32 6.51 -1.43 1.87
CA GLY A 32 6.67 -2.81 2.36
C GLY A 32 6.93 -2.91 3.87
N GLN A 33 7.23 -1.81 4.56
CA GLN A 33 7.35 -1.81 6.02
C GLN A 33 5.98 -1.84 6.70
N PHE A 34 4.97 -1.21 6.09
CA PHE A 34 3.63 -1.13 6.63
C PHE A 34 2.68 -2.18 6.05
N VAL A 35 2.96 -2.71 4.86
CA VAL A 35 2.13 -3.72 4.20
C VAL A 35 2.74 -5.11 4.36
N ALA A 36 2.09 -5.97 5.16
CA ALA A 36 2.56 -7.34 5.40
C ALA A 36 2.40 -8.27 4.18
N GLY A 37 1.53 -7.92 3.23
CA GLY A 37 1.23 -8.69 2.03
C GLY A 37 -0.04 -8.19 1.34
N GLU A 38 -0.18 -8.51 0.05
CA GLU A 38 -1.30 -8.05 -0.79
C GLU A 38 -2.59 -8.83 -0.54
N ASN A 39 -2.47 -10.04 0.00
CA ASN A 39 -3.59 -10.92 0.29
C ASN A 39 -3.26 -11.89 1.42
N HIS A 40 -4.30 -12.59 1.88
CA HIS A 40 -4.23 -13.54 2.98
C HIS A 40 -3.14 -14.64 2.81
N GLN A 41 -2.82 -15.08 1.60
CA GLN A 41 -1.78 -16.10 1.40
C GLN A 41 -0.38 -15.49 1.52
N THR A 42 -0.18 -14.30 0.97
CA THR A 42 1.12 -13.61 0.97
C THR A 42 1.59 -13.17 2.36
N ILE A 43 0.67 -12.93 3.31
CA ILE A 43 1.03 -12.54 4.68
C ILE A 43 1.53 -13.70 5.55
N LYS A 44 1.17 -14.96 5.21
CA LYS A 44 1.45 -16.13 6.06
C LYS A 44 2.94 -16.35 6.38
N PRO A 45 3.87 -16.26 5.41
CA PRO A 45 5.29 -16.46 5.71
C PRO A 45 5.83 -15.43 6.71
N LEU A 46 5.35 -14.18 6.63
CA LEU A 46 5.75 -13.12 7.56
C LEU A 46 5.22 -13.39 8.97
N ILE A 47 3.95 -13.79 9.09
CA ILE A 47 3.34 -14.16 10.38
C ILE A 47 4.08 -15.35 11.01
N GLN A 48 4.34 -16.40 10.24
CA GLN A 48 5.07 -17.58 10.71
C GLN A 48 6.48 -17.22 11.19
N ARG A 49 7.17 -16.34 10.45
CA ARG A 49 8.49 -15.84 10.84
C ARG A 49 8.41 -15.08 12.17
N ASN A 50 7.47 -14.15 12.32
CA ASN A 50 7.30 -13.39 13.56
C ASN A 50 6.97 -14.32 14.74
N GLN A 51 6.10 -15.30 14.52
CA GLN A 51 5.73 -16.29 15.52
C GLN A 51 6.92 -17.16 15.97
N ALA A 52 7.85 -17.48 15.07
CA ALA A 52 9.08 -18.20 15.42
C ALA A 52 9.98 -17.42 16.41
N PHE A 53 9.84 -16.09 16.47
CA PHE A 53 10.48 -15.23 17.46
C PHE A 53 9.60 -14.93 18.68
N GLY A 54 8.45 -15.61 18.82
CA GLY A 54 7.49 -15.36 19.90
C GLY A 54 6.67 -14.08 19.74
N VAL A 55 6.69 -13.45 18.55
CA VAL A 55 5.98 -12.22 18.26
C VAL A 55 4.63 -12.55 17.61
N GLY A 56 3.53 -12.22 18.30
CA GLY A 56 2.18 -12.29 17.75
C GLY A 56 1.94 -11.24 16.68
N SER A 57 0.96 -11.45 15.80
CA SER A 57 0.56 -10.50 14.76
C SER A 57 -0.93 -10.22 14.86
N VAL A 58 -1.32 -8.94 14.75
CA VAL A 58 -2.71 -8.50 14.61
C VAL A 58 -2.89 -8.04 13.17
N LEU A 59 -3.95 -8.51 12.51
CA LEU A 59 -4.26 -8.09 11.15
C LEU A 59 -5.08 -6.81 11.19
N ASP A 60 -4.52 -5.73 10.68
CA ASP A 60 -5.24 -4.51 10.34
C ASP A 60 -5.56 -4.54 8.84
N TYR A 61 -6.83 -4.72 8.49
CA TYR A 61 -7.30 -4.78 7.12
C TYR A 61 -8.05 -3.49 6.79
N SER A 62 -7.38 -2.58 6.12
CA SER A 62 -7.95 -1.31 5.67
C SER A 62 -8.89 -1.55 4.49
N VAL A 63 -10.18 -1.71 4.78
CA VAL A 63 -11.23 -1.55 3.76
C VAL A 63 -11.50 -0.06 3.65
N GLU A 64 -10.96 0.58 2.63
CA GLU A 64 -11.39 1.91 2.24
C GLU A 64 -12.46 1.78 1.16
N GLU A 65 -13.53 2.56 1.27
CA GLU A 65 -14.44 2.76 0.14
C GLU A 65 -13.64 3.44 -0.97
N ASP A 66 -13.68 2.91 -2.20
CA ASP A 66 -13.14 3.60 -3.38
C ASP A 66 -13.99 4.86 -3.63
N LEU A 67 -13.72 5.92 -2.86
CA LEU A 67 -14.33 7.22 -3.07
C LEU A 67 -13.68 7.86 -4.28
N THR A 68 -14.51 8.36 -5.20
CA THR A 68 -14.00 9.22 -6.26
C THR A 68 -13.37 10.48 -5.65
N GLN A 69 -12.45 11.10 -6.36
CA GLN A 69 -11.78 12.31 -5.87
C GLN A 69 -12.80 13.43 -5.54
N GLU A 70 -13.88 13.55 -6.32
CA GLU A 70 -14.98 14.49 -6.04
C GLU A 70 -15.73 14.15 -4.74
N GLU A 71 -15.96 12.87 -4.45
CA GLU A 71 -16.62 12.42 -3.21
C GLU A 71 -15.72 12.62 -1.97
N ALA A 72 -14.41 12.44 -2.13
CA ALA A 72 -13.44 12.70 -1.07
C ALA A 72 -13.37 14.21 -0.76
N GLU A 73 -13.25 15.06 -1.79
CA GLU A 73 -13.20 16.52 -1.63
C GLU A 73 -14.49 17.08 -1.01
N LYS A 74 -15.65 16.50 -1.36
CA LYS A 74 -16.94 16.90 -0.78
C LYS A 74 -17.08 16.50 0.69
N LYS A 75 -16.65 15.30 1.08
CA LYS A 75 -16.67 14.83 2.48
C LYS A 75 -15.69 15.61 3.38
N GLU A 76 -14.58 16.12 2.85
CA GLU A 76 -13.64 16.95 3.62
C GLU A 76 -14.15 18.37 3.90
N MET A 77 -15.16 18.85 3.16
CA MET A 77 -15.77 20.17 3.34
C MET A 77 -17.05 20.17 4.20
N GLU A 78 -17.56 18.99 4.57
CA GLU A 78 -18.63 18.79 5.57
C GLU A 78 -18.07 18.71 7.00
#